data_AF-A0A645CCG2-F1
#
_entry.id   AF-A0A645CCG2-F1
#
_cell.length_a   1.000
_cell.length_b   1.000
_cell.length_c   1.000
_cell.angle_alpha   90.00
_cell.angle_beta   90.00
_cell.angle_gamma   90.00
#
_symmetry.space_group_name_H-M   'P 1'
#
loop_
_entity.id
_entity.type
_entity.pdbx_description
1 polymer ?
#
loop_
_entity_poly.entity_id
_entity_poly.type
_entity_poly.pdbx_seq_one_letter_code
_entity_poly.pdbx_strand_id
1 'polypeptide(L)'
;MALLVSSKSGAYIPICLLVFLITPQKVGSLKKYLKVIGGIIIVWCAWYILQSLSIVSNAVVTESAPIISWANEPGYTLNEIIGMPLHSIYFLANTVWEWGDTWFMNIIGRELGWFDIPITSTLTVIYLLIFLISTLNTNNSTVSTRKGHKCGIAIMCMLSVGMVIGGMWIGWTPLSSTTIQGVQGRYFLTILPLCIYLLQNKFFTIRRYVDRELLISIVVLQVLTLGKILTATIF
;
A
#
# COMPACT_ATOMS: atom_id res chain seq x y z
N MET A 1 -12.51 7.17 -0.89
CA MET A 1 -12.18 6.42 -2.12
C MET A 1 -11.52 7.29 -3.18
N ALA A 2 -12.12 8.39 -3.64
CA ALA A 2 -11.50 9.27 -4.65
C ALA A 2 -10.10 9.82 -4.26
N LEU A 3 -9.91 10.17 -2.97
CA LEU A 3 -8.61 10.58 -2.42
C LEU A 3 -7.54 9.46 -2.45
N LEU A 4 -7.93 8.19 -2.28
CA LEU A 4 -7.03 7.04 -2.31
C LEU A 4 -6.64 6.67 -3.75
N VAL A 5 -7.56 6.78 -4.70
CA VAL A 5 -7.25 6.56 -6.13
C VAL A 5 -6.30 7.63 -6.68
N SER A 6 -6.45 8.87 -6.19
CA SER A 6 -5.60 10.00 -6.58
C SER A 6 -4.19 9.96 -5.97
N SER A 7 -3.97 9.18 -4.91
CA SER A 7 -2.64 9.03 -4.32
C SER A 7 -1.84 7.98 -5.09
N LYS A 8 -0.69 8.36 -5.65
CA LYS A 8 0.26 7.48 -6.38
C LYS A 8 -0.37 6.70 -7.54
N SER A 9 -0.86 7.43 -8.54
CA SER A 9 -1.19 6.90 -9.88
C SER A 9 -2.04 5.61 -9.89
N GLY A 10 -3.03 5.51 -9.00
CA GLY A 10 -4.00 4.41 -9.02
C GLY A 10 -3.51 3.10 -8.37
N ALA A 11 -2.35 3.06 -7.71
CA ALA A 11 -1.84 1.84 -7.09
C ALA A 11 -2.78 1.22 -6.02
N TYR A 12 -3.69 2.02 -5.47
CA TYR A 12 -4.68 1.61 -4.46
C TYR A 12 -6.07 1.29 -5.03
N ILE A 13 -6.20 1.16 -6.35
CA ILE A 13 -7.45 0.74 -7.01
C ILE A 13 -7.98 -0.59 -6.45
N PRO A 14 -7.17 -1.65 -6.24
CA PRO A 14 -7.70 -2.93 -5.75
C PRO A 14 -8.27 -2.83 -4.32
N ILE A 15 -7.71 -1.97 -3.47
CA ILE A 15 -8.27 -1.67 -2.14
C ILE A 15 -9.65 -1.01 -2.28
N CYS A 16 -9.82 -0.15 -3.30
CA CYS A 16 -11.12 0.47 -3.55
C CYS A 16 -12.18 -0.56 -3.98
N LEU A 17 -11.77 -1.68 -4.60
CA LEU A 17 -12.66 -2.79 -4.96
C LEU A 17 -13.15 -3.60 -3.74
N LEU A 18 -12.63 -3.35 -2.53
CA LEU A 18 -13.18 -3.95 -1.31
C LEU A 18 -14.64 -3.56 -1.05
N VAL A 19 -15.14 -2.49 -1.69
CA VAL A 19 -16.57 -2.13 -1.65
C VAL A 19 -17.46 -3.23 -2.23
N PHE A 20 -16.96 -4.00 -3.21
CA PHE A 20 -17.70 -5.11 -3.81
C PHE A 20 -17.81 -6.33 -2.87
N LEU A 21 -16.98 -6.42 -1.83
CA LEU A 21 -17.09 -7.45 -0.78
C LEU A 21 -18.19 -7.10 0.24
N ILE A 22 -18.79 -5.91 0.18
CA ILE A 22 -19.93 -5.55 1.04
C ILE A 22 -21.18 -6.24 0.49
N THR A 23 -21.74 -7.17 1.24
CA THR A 23 -22.93 -7.91 0.84
C THR A 23 -24.15 -6.96 0.72
N PRO A 24 -25.03 -7.11 -0.30
CA PRO A 24 -26.21 -6.25 -0.49
C PRO A 24 -27.13 -6.19 0.73
N GLN A 25 -27.12 -7.25 1.55
CA GLN A 25 -27.84 -7.37 2.82
C GLN A 25 -27.44 -6.30 3.85
N LYS A 26 -26.19 -5.82 3.82
CA LYS A 26 -25.70 -4.74 4.71
C LYS A 26 -26.02 -3.34 4.18
N VAL A 27 -26.29 -3.19 2.89
CA VAL A 27 -26.62 -1.91 2.22
C VAL A 27 -28.13 -1.67 2.18
N GLY A 28 -28.92 -2.68 2.55
CA GLY A 28 -30.37 -2.59 2.70
C GLY A 28 -31.17 -2.68 1.39
N SER A 29 -30.58 -2.42 0.22
CA SER A 29 -31.21 -2.74 -1.07
C SER A 29 -30.22 -2.93 -2.23
N LEU A 30 -30.56 -3.85 -3.15
CA LEU A 30 -29.76 -4.15 -4.34
C LEU A 30 -29.63 -2.93 -5.27
N LYS A 31 -30.70 -2.12 -5.40
CA LYS A 31 -30.69 -0.91 -6.23
C LYS A 31 -29.74 0.17 -5.68
N LYS A 32 -29.64 0.33 -4.36
CA LYS A 32 -28.68 1.26 -3.73
C LYS A 32 -27.24 0.76 -3.89
N TYR A 33 -27.02 -0.54 -3.71
CA TYR A 33 -25.72 -1.18 -3.93
C TYR A 33 -25.20 -0.98 -5.37
N LEU A 34 -26.05 -1.23 -6.38
CA LEU A 34 -25.70 -1.06 -7.79
C LEU A 34 -25.42 0.42 -8.15
N LYS A 35 -26.14 1.38 -7.56
CA LYS A 35 -25.85 2.81 -7.76
C LYS A 35 -24.48 3.22 -7.19
N VAL A 36 -24.13 2.74 -6.00
CA VAL A 36 -22.82 3.01 -5.38
C VAL A 36 -21.70 2.43 -6.22
N ILE A 37 -21.84 1.18 -6.65
CA ILE A 37 -20.88 0.51 -7.54
C ILE A 37 -20.76 1.24 -8.87
N GLY A 38 -21.88 1.55 -9.52
CA GLY A 38 -21.89 2.25 -10.81
C GLY A 38 -21.21 3.61 -10.71
N GLY A 39 -21.45 4.36 -9.63
CA GLY A 39 -20.77 5.62 -9.36
C GLY A 39 -19.25 5.47 -9.21
N ILE A 40 -18.79 4.44 -8.48
CA ILE A 40 -17.35 4.15 -8.34
C ILE A 40 -16.72 3.81 -9.69
N ILE A 41 -17.36 2.96 -10.49
CA ILE A 41 -16.87 2.57 -11.81
C ILE A 41 -16.81 3.79 -12.75
N ILE A 42 -17.82 4.66 -12.75
CA ILE A 42 -17.84 5.86 -13.59
C ILE A 42 -16.71 6.82 -13.20
N VAL A 43 -16.53 7.10 -11.91
CA VAL A 43 -15.43 7.95 -11.42
C VAL A 43 -14.07 7.34 -11.78
N TRP A 44 -13.96 6.01 -11.73
CA TRP A 44 -12.75 5.29 -12.12
C TRP A 44 -12.46 5.39 -13.62
N CYS A 45 -13.45 5.09 -14.48
CA CYS A 45 -13.32 5.22 -15.92
C CYS A 45 -12.99 6.67 -16.31
N ALA A 46 -13.63 7.65 -15.69
CA ALA A 46 -13.33 9.07 -15.92
C ALA A 46 -11.89 9.42 -15.53
N TRP A 47 -11.43 8.98 -14.35
CA TRP A 47 -10.05 9.23 -13.91
C TRP A 47 -9.01 8.53 -14.80
N TYR A 48 -9.24 7.27 -15.18
CA TYR A 48 -8.37 6.54 -16.10
C TYR A 48 -8.34 7.20 -17.48
N ILE A 49 -9.48 7.64 -18.02
CA ILE A 49 -9.54 8.37 -19.29
C ILE A 49 -8.74 9.67 -19.21
N LEU A 50 -8.90 10.45 -18.14
CA LEU A 50 -8.15 11.69 -17.92
C LEU A 50 -6.63 11.46 -17.82
N GLN A 51 -6.20 10.38 -17.17
CA GLN A 51 -4.77 10.00 -17.10
C GLN A 51 -4.27 9.38 -18.41
N SER A 52 -5.12 8.66 -19.13
CA SER A 52 -4.78 8.14 -20.44
C SER A 52 -4.64 9.29 -21.43
N LEU A 53 -5.37 10.39 -21.33
CA LEU A 53 -5.19 11.54 -22.24
C LEU A 53 -3.82 12.22 -22.08
N SER A 54 -3.23 12.22 -20.88
CA SER A 54 -1.87 12.74 -20.62
C SER A 54 -0.76 11.72 -20.91
N ILE A 55 -1.05 10.42 -20.82
CA ILE A 55 -0.09 9.34 -21.12
C ILE A 55 -0.11 8.98 -22.61
N VAL A 56 -1.28 8.92 -23.25
CA VAL A 56 -1.48 8.60 -24.69
C VAL A 56 -0.93 9.70 -25.58
N SER A 57 -0.96 10.98 -25.17
CA SER A 57 -0.27 12.04 -25.92
C SER A 57 1.25 11.85 -25.96
N ASN A 58 1.83 11.16 -24.96
CA ASN A 58 3.27 10.88 -24.86
C ASN A 58 3.63 9.47 -25.39
N ALA A 59 2.73 8.49 -25.26
CA ALA A 59 2.98 7.09 -25.62
C ALA A 59 2.65 6.77 -27.09
N VAL A 60 1.79 7.54 -27.76
CA VAL A 60 1.48 7.35 -29.20
C VAL A 60 2.55 7.97 -30.10
N VAL A 61 3.47 8.78 -29.55
CA VAL A 61 4.49 9.50 -30.34
C VAL A 61 5.88 8.84 -30.28
N THR A 62 6.14 7.93 -29.33
CA THR A 62 7.45 7.28 -29.24
C THR A 62 7.33 5.80 -28.86
N GLU A 63 7.68 4.89 -29.78
CA GLU A 63 8.04 3.48 -29.49
C GLU A 63 9.37 3.37 -28.70
N SER A 64 9.78 4.44 -28.02
CA SER A 64 11.02 4.49 -27.25
C SER A 64 10.69 4.28 -25.78
N ALA A 65 11.45 3.41 -25.12
CA ALA A 65 11.33 3.17 -23.69
C ALA A 65 11.29 4.51 -22.91
N PRO A 66 10.39 4.66 -21.92
CA PRO A 66 10.28 5.89 -21.16
C PRO A 66 11.64 6.20 -20.52
N ILE A 67 12.19 7.39 -20.80
CA ILE A 67 13.45 7.81 -20.20
C ILE A 67 13.19 8.12 -18.73
N ILE A 68 13.86 7.40 -17.84
CA ILE A 68 13.82 7.62 -16.40
C ILE A 68 14.62 8.89 -16.10
N SER A 69 13.91 9.97 -15.78
CA SER A 69 14.47 11.32 -15.69
C SER A 69 15.62 11.49 -14.70
N TRP A 70 15.63 10.72 -13.60
CA TRP A 70 16.68 10.81 -12.58
C TRP A 70 17.96 10.05 -12.96
N ALA A 71 17.85 9.02 -13.81
CA ALA A 71 18.97 8.20 -14.27
C ALA A 71 19.44 8.58 -15.69
N ASN A 72 18.63 9.33 -16.43
CA ASN A 72 18.81 9.63 -17.86
C ASN A 72 19.01 8.36 -18.72
N GLU A 73 18.30 7.29 -18.35
CA GLU A 73 18.40 5.97 -18.97
C GLU A 73 16.99 5.46 -19.35
N PRO A 74 16.88 4.61 -20.38
CA PRO A 74 15.63 3.94 -20.70
C PRO A 74 15.18 3.05 -19.53
N GLY A 75 13.89 3.13 -19.19
CA GLY A 75 13.22 2.24 -18.23
C GLY A 75 12.69 0.97 -18.88
N TYR A 76 12.08 0.12 -18.06
CA TYR A 76 11.44 -1.12 -18.54
C TYR A 76 10.07 -0.85 -19.17
N THR A 77 9.79 -1.52 -20.27
CA THR A 77 8.45 -1.59 -20.87
C THR A 77 7.65 -2.78 -20.32
N LEU A 78 6.32 -2.70 -20.38
CA LEU A 78 5.45 -3.83 -20.02
C LEU A 78 5.75 -5.09 -20.82
N ASN A 79 6.10 -4.94 -22.09
CA ASN A 79 6.37 -6.08 -22.97
C ASN A 79 7.66 -6.79 -22.58
N GLU A 80 8.70 -6.08 -22.15
CA GLU A 80 9.94 -6.69 -21.65
C GLU A 80 9.72 -7.44 -20.34
N ILE A 81 8.92 -6.87 -19.42
CA ILE A 81 8.60 -7.51 -18.14
C ILE A 81 7.81 -8.81 -18.36
N ILE A 82 6.83 -8.80 -19.27
CA ILE A 82 5.98 -9.97 -19.55
C ILE A 82 6.68 -10.98 -20.47
N GLY A 83 7.49 -10.50 -21.41
CA GLY A 83 8.21 -11.32 -22.39
C GLY A 83 9.33 -12.16 -21.78
N MET A 84 9.82 -11.80 -20.59
CA MET A 84 10.89 -12.53 -19.88
C MET A 84 10.46 -12.93 -18.47
N PRO A 85 9.48 -13.85 -18.31
CA PRO A 85 8.87 -14.13 -17.00
C PRO A 85 9.85 -14.68 -15.95
N LEU A 86 10.82 -15.51 -16.35
CA LEU A 86 11.83 -16.03 -15.43
C LEU A 86 12.77 -14.93 -14.92
N HIS A 87 13.21 -14.04 -15.82
CA HIS A 87 14.02 -12.89 -15.45
C HIS A 87 13.23 -11.96 -14.53
N SER A 88 11.96 -11.71 -14.84
CA SER A 88 11.09 -10.87 -14.03
C SER A 88 10.87 -11.43 -12.62
N ILE A 89 10.68 -12.75 -12.49
CA ILE A 89 10.58 -13.41 -11.18
C ILE A 89 11.89 -13.28 -10.41
N TYR A 90 13.03 -13.53 -11.06
CA TYR A 90 14.34 -13.39 -10.43
C TYR A 90 14.59 -11.94 -9.96
N PHE A 91 14.29 -10.96 -10.81
CA PHE A 91 14.45 -9.55 -10.52
C PHE A 91 13.59 -9.09 -9.34
N LEU A 92 12.33 -9.53 -9.30
CA LEU A 92 11.42 -9.28 -8.18
C LEU A 92 11.92 -9.94 -6.90
N ALA A 93 12.36 -11.19 -6.96
CA ALA A 93 12.90 -11.92 -5.81
C ALA A 93 14.16 -11.25 -5.26
N ASN A 94 15.09 -10.85 -6.14
CA ASN A 94 16.30 -10.12 -5.78
C ASN A 94 15.96 -8.78 -5.10
N THR A 95 14.97 -8.06 -5.63
CA THR A 95 14.49 -6.81 -5.03
C THR A 95 13.93 -7.03 -3.63
N VAL A 96 13.08 -8.04 -3.45
CA VAL A 96 12.49 -8.35 -2.13
C VAL A 96 13.56 -8.78 -1.14
N TRP A 97 14.57 -9.53 -1.59
CA TRP A 97 15.70 -9.93 -0.76
C TRP A 97 16.52 -8.74 -0.29
N GLU A 98 16.85 -7.83 -1.20
CA GLU A 98 17.69 -6.66 -0.91
C GLU A 98 16.97 -5.59 -0.08
N TRP A 99 15.70 -5.29 -0.40
CA TRP A 99 14.97 -4.14 0.15
C TRP A 99 13.83 -4.50 1.10
N GLY A 100 13.48 -5.77 1.23
CA GLY A 100 12.29 -6.19 1.97
C GLY A 100 12.32 -5.83 3.45
N ASP A 101 13.50 -5.93 4.09
CA ASP A 101 13.71 -5.52 5.48
C ASP A 101 13.51 -4.01 5.67
N THR A 102 14.03 -3.23 4.73
CA THR A 102 13.97 -1.79 4.68
C THR A 102 12.52 -1.33 4.48
N TRP A 103 11.77 -1.96 3.58
CA TRP A 103 10.34 -1.67 3.41
C TRP A 103 9.55 -1.96 4.68
N PHE A 104 9.82 -3.09 5.34
CA PHE A 104 9.15 -3.46 6.60
C PHE A 104 9.46 -2.46 7.72
N MET A 105 10.73 -2.11 7.90
CA MET A 105 11.14 -1.12 8.90
C MET A 105 10.55 0.26 8.62
N ASN A 106 10.39 0.62 7.34
CA ASN A 106 9.81 1.89 6.93
C ASN A 106 8.28 1.95 7.08
N ILE A 107 7.59 0.81 7.02
CA ILE A 107 6.17 0.72 7.40
C ILE A 107 5.99 1.00 8.90
N ILE A 108 6.91 0.54 9.74
CA ILE A 108 6.87 0.75 11.20
C ILE A 108 7.24 2.19 11.57
N GLY A 109 7.95 2.89 10.67
CA GLY A 109 8.38 4.27 10.87
C GLY A 109 9.84 4.39 11.34
N ARG A 110 10.75 3.55 10.83
CA ARG A 110 12.19 3.74 11.07
C ARG A 110 12.72 5.00 10.39
N GLU A 111 12.32 5.23 9.14
CA GLU A 111 12.75 6.38 8.35
C GLU A 111 11.53 7.07 7.75
N LEU A 112 11.44 8.40 7.93
CA LEU A 112 10.36 9.24 7.41
C LEU A 112 10.83 10.02 6.17
N GLY A 113 9.87 10.57 5.41
CA GLY A 113 10.17 11.43 4.25
C GLY A 113 10.68 10.63 3.05
N TRP A 114 11.87 10.98 2.55
CA TRP A 114 12.65 10.23 1.55
C TRP A 114 13.78 9.47 2.23
N PHE A 115 13.50 8.79 3.35
CA PHE A 115 14.51 8.13 4.19
C PHE A 115 15.47 9.07 4.95
N ASP A 116 15.37 10.38 4.77
CA ASP A 116 16.32 11.35 5.35
C ASP A 116 16.13 11.61 6.84
N ILE A 117 14.98 11.27 7.41
CA ILE A 117 14.67 11.57 8.81
C ILE A 117 14.59 10.25 9.59
N PRO A 118 15.73 9.76 10.12
CA PRO A 118 15.75 8.57 10.96
C PRO A 118 15.04 8.86 12.28
N ILE A 119 14.03 8.06 12.62
CA ILE A 119 13.45 8.06 13.96
C ILE A 119 14.36 7.22 14.87
N THR A 120 14.47 7.62 16.14
CA THR A 120 15.14 6.81 17.17
C THR A 120 14.54 5.40 17.24
N SER A 121 15.40 4.38 17.24
CA SER A 121 15.01 2.95 17.26
C SER A 121 14.00 2.61 18.37
N THR A 122 14.06 3.31 19.50
CA THR A 122 13.10 3.18 20.61
C THR A 122 11.66 3.45 20.17
N LEU A 123 11.41 4.53 19.41
CA LEU A 123 10.06 4.86 18.93
C LEU A 123 9.57 3.83 17.91
N THR A 124 10.45 3.38 17.01
CA THR A 124 10.14 2.31 16.05
C THR A 124 9.72 1.02 16.76
N VAL A 125 10.41 0.62 17.82
CA VAL A 125 10.02 -0.56 18.63
C VAL A 125 8.65 -0.36 19.28
N ILE A 126 8.35 0.83 19.80
CA ILE A 126 7.04 1.11 20.40
C ILE A 126 5.92 1.08 19.34
N TYR A 127 6.15 1.64 18.14
CA TYR A 127 5.21 1.52 17.02
C TYR A 127 4.96 0.07 16.63
N LEU A 128 6.01 -0.76 16.59
CA LEU A 128 5.89 -2.20 16.31
C LEU A 128 5.06 -2.91 17.40
N LEU A 129 5.28 -2.60 18.67
CA LEU A 129 4.52 -3.20 19.77
C LEU A 129 3.04 -2.84 19.71
N ILE A 130 2.71 -1.56 19.46
CA ILE A 130 1.32 -1.11 19.26
C ILE A 130 0.70 -1.81 18.06
N PHE A 131 1.44 -1.93 16.96
CA PHE A 131 1.00 -2.65 15.77
C PHE A 131 0.68 -4.11 16.11
N LEU A 132 1.57 -4.84 16.78
CA LEU A 132 1.35 -6.23 17.19
C LEU A 132 0.14 -6.37 18.12
N ILE A 133 0.02 -5.50 19.12
CA ILE A 133 -1.12 -5.52 20.06
C ILE A 133 -2.44 -5.26 19.31
N SER A 134 -2.45 -4.39 18.30
CA SER A 134 -3.64 -4.11 17.49
C SER A 134 -4.14 -5.30 16.65
N THR A 135 -3.27 -6.29 16.39
CA THR A 135 -3.65 -7.52 15.68
C THR A 135 -4.38 -8.54 16.58
N LEU A 136 -4.35 -8.37 17.90
CA LEU A 136 -4.93 -9.30 18.85
C LEU A 136 -6.45 -9.09 18.96
N ASN A 137 -7.21 -10.19 18.95
CA ASN A 137 -8.67 -10.13 19.10
C ASN A 137 -9.07 -10.04 20.57
N THR A 138 -10.21 -9.42 20.87
CA THR A 138 -10.77 -9.49 22.23
C THR A 138 -11.61 -10.76 22.38
N ASN A 139 -11.53 -11.45 23.52
CA ASN A 139 -12.24 -12.73 23.76
C ASN A 139 -13.76 -12.72 23.49
N ASN A 140 -14.39 -11.54 23.47
CA ASN A 140 -15.82 -11.36 23.20
C ASN A 140 -16.16 -10.88 21.77
N SER A 141 -15.18 -10.78 20.86
CA SER A 141 -15.46 -10.33 19.49
C SER A 141 -16.17 -11.45 18.71
N THR A 142 -17.47 -11.28 18.48
CA THR A 142 -18.32 -12.17 17.65
C THR A 142 -18.07 -12.02 16.15
N VAL A 143 -16.91 -11.51 15.73
CA VAL A 143 -16.57 -11.31 14.33
C VAL A 143 -16.22 -12.67 13.70
N SER A 144 -17.26 -13.45 13.39
CA SER A 144 -17.16 -14.62 12.54
C SER A 144 -16.90 -14.15 11.12
N THR A 145 -15.63 -13.86 10.81
CA THR A 145 -15.21 -13.52 9.46
C THR A 145 -15.28 -14.78 8.60
N ARG A 146 -16.20 -14.83 7.66
CA ARG A 146 -16.26 -15.91 6.65
C ARG A 146 -14.92 -15.96 5.92
N LYS A 147 -14.26 -17.12 5.89
CA LYS A 147 -12.93 -17.33 5.27
C LYS A 147 -12.82 -16.75 3.85
N GLY A 148 -13.92 -16.79 3.08
CA GLY A 148 -13.99 -16.20 1.74
C GLY A 148 -13.78 -14.67 1.68
N HIS A 149 -14.29 -13.91 2.66
CA HIS A 149 -14.05 -12.46 2.71
C HIS A 149 -12.58 -12.15 3.03
N LYS A 150 -11.95 -12.91 3.94
CA LYS A 150 -10.53 -12.78 4.22
C LYS A 150 -9.68 -13.10 2.98
N CYS A 151 -10.02 -14.15 2.23
CA CYS A 151 -9.34 -14.47 0.97
C CYS A 151 -9.45 -13.32 -0.04
N GLY A 152 -10.65 -12.75 -0.23
CA GLY A 152 -10.85 -11.59 -1.11
C GLY A 152 -10.03 -10.37 -0.70
N ILE A 153 -9.97 -10.07 0.61
CA ILE A 153 -9.14 -8.96 1.13
C ILE A 153 -7.65 -9.24 0.88
N ALA A 154 -7.18 -10.47 1.11
CA ALA A 154 -5.79 -10.85 0.86
C ALA A 154 -5.40 -10.69 -0.62
N ILE A 155 -6.27 -11.12 -1.55
CA ILE A 155 -6.05 -10.95 -2.99
C ILE A 155 -5.94 -9.46 -3.35
N MET A 156 -6.82 -8.61 -2.83
CA MET A 156 -6.77 -7.17 -3.11
C MET A 156 -5.54 -6.50 -2.51
N CYS A 157 -5.06 -6.95 -1.35
CA CYS A 157 -3.79 -6.49 -0.78
C CYS A 157 -2.62 -6.87 -1.69
N MET A 158 -2.55 -8.13 -2.13
CA MET A 158 -1.49 -8.60 -3.04
C MET A 158 -1.50 -7.86 -4.38
N LEU A 159 -2.68 -7.64 -4.96
CA LEU A 159 -2.82 -6.86 -6.20
C LEU A 159 -2.32 -5.41 -6.03
N SER A 160 -2.61 -4.79 -4.89
CA SER A 160 -2.18 -3.41 -4.62
C SER A 160 -0.66 -3.34 -4.42
N VAL A 161 -0.08 -4.30 -3.71
CA VAL A 161 1.39 -4.44 -3.59
C VAL A 161 2.01 -4.60 -4.98
N GLY A 162 1.45 -5.49 -5.81
CA GLY A 162 1.91 -5.70 -7.18
C GLY A 162 1.83 -4.44 -8.05
N MET A 163 0.75 -3.65 -7.93
CA MET A 163 0.61 -2.39 -8.65
C MET A 163 1.61 -1.32 -8.18
N VAL A 164 1.89 -1.23 -6.87
CA VAL A 164 2.92 -0.33 -6.34
C VAL A 164 4.29 -0.69 -6.90
N ILE A 165 4.66 -1.98 -6.81
CA ILE A 165 5.97 -2.46 -7.27
C ILE A 165 6.09 -2.34 -8.78
N GLY A 166 5.08 -2.76 -9.54
CA GLY A 166 5.06 -2.66 -11.01
C GLY A 166 5.09 -1.21 -11.50
N GLY A 167 4.40 -0.29 -10.81
CA GLY A 167 4.45 1.13 -11.12
C GLY A 167 5.86 1.72 -10.93
N MET A 168 6.59 1.28 -9.91
CA MET A 168 7.99 1.67 -9.68
C MET A 168 8.96 1.00 -10.65
N TRP A 169 8.66 -0.21 -11.08
CA TRP A 169 9.44 -0.91 -12.07
C TRP A 169 9.41 -0.16 -13.41
N ILE A 170 8.23 0.17 -13.91
CA ILE A 170 8.07 0.83 -15.22
C ILE A 170 8.40 2.32 -15.15
N GLY A 171 7.96 2.99 -14.09
CA GLY A 171 8.02 4.45 -14.00
C GLY A 171 9.24 5.01 -13.28
N TRP A 172 10.05 4.18 -12.61
CA TRP A 172 11.17 4.65 -11.78
C TRP A 172 12.46 3.83 -11.90
N THR A 173 12.42 2.60 -12.43
CA THR A 173 13.59 1.71 -12.46
C THR A 173 14.27 1.76 -13.83
N PRO A 174 15.55 2.20 -13.90
CA PRO A 174 16.32 2.18 -15.14
C PRO A 174 16.79 0.76 -15.48
N LEU A 175 17.04 0.50 -16.76
CA LEU A 175 17.50 -0.81 -17.26
C LEU A 175 18.84 -1.29 -16.69
N SER A 176 19.70 -0.38 -16.24
CA SER A 176 20.98 -0.71 -15.60
C SER A 176 20.83 -1.27 -14.17
N SER A 177 19.67 -1.09 -13.54
CA SER A 177 19.45 -1.49 -12.15
C SER A 177 19.31 -3.01 -12.02
N THR A 178 19.86 -3.57 -10.94
CA THR A 178 19.72 -5.00 -10.57
C THR A 178 18.52 -5.28 -9.66
N THR A 179 17.86 -4.23 -9.19
CA THR A 179 16.66 -4.27 -8.33
C THR A 179 15.66 -3.18 -8.70
N ILE A 180 14.39 -3.34 -8.32
CA ILE A 180 13.35 -2.31 -8.53
C ILE A 180 13.59 -1.14 -7.58
N GLN A 181 13.76 0.05 -8.15
CA GLN A 181 14.09 1.27 -7.40
C GLN A 181 12.85 2.07 -7.00
N GLY A 182 12.98 2.88 -5.96
CA GLY A 182 11.95 3.88 -5.58
C GLY A 182 10.73 3.33 -4.85
N VAL A 183 10.69 2.02 -4.56
CA VAL A 183 9.69 1.41 -3.67
C VAL A 183 9.98 1.82 -2.23
N GLN A 184 8.96 2.32 -1.52
CA GLN A 184 9.10 2.83 -0.17
C GLN A 184 8.04 2.23 0.76
N GLY A 185 8.42 2.01 2.02
CA GLY A 185 7.54 1.45 3.05
C GLY A 185 6.21 2.21 3.20
N ARG A 186 6.24 3.54 3.01
CA ARG A 186 5.05 4.40 3.11
C ARG A 186 3.92 4.04 2.14
N TYR A 187 4.22 3.41 1.01
CA TYR A 187 3.20 2.98 0.05
C TYR A 187 2.34 1.84 0.60
N PHE A 188 2.87 1.07 1.55
CA PHE A 188 2.17 -0.06 2.14
C PHE A 188 1.38 0.33 3.40
N LEU A 189 1.51 1.56 3.91
CA LEU A 189 0.76 2.05 5.07
C LEU A 189 -0.77 2.02 4.86
N THR A 190 -1.23 2.23 3.63
CA THR A 190 -2.67 2.13 3.28
C THR A 190 -3.19 0.69 3.28
N ILE A 191 -2.29 -0.28 3.09
CA ILE A 191 -2.60 -1.73 3.09
C ILE A 191 -2.52 -2.29 4.52
N LEU A 192 -1.72 -1.64 5.38
CA LEU A 192 -1.43 -2.09 6.75
C LEU A 192 -2.68 -2.41 7.60
N PRO A 193 -3.76 -1.59 7.63
CA PRO A 193 -4.97 -1.90 8.39
C PRO A 193 -5.68 -3.18 7.91
N LEU A 194 -5.60 -3.47 6.61
CA LEU A 194 -6.17 -4.68 6.03
C LEU A 194 -5.33 -5.90 6.39
N CYS A 195 -4.00 -5.76 6.41
CA CYS A 195 -3.10 -6.80 6.91
C CYS A 195 -3.38 -7.12 8.38
N ILE A 196 -3.58 -6.11 9.24
CA ILE A 196 -3.97 -6.30 10.65
C ILE A 196 -5.25 -7.13 10.75
N TYR A 197 -6.28 -6.77 9.97
CA TYR A 197 -7.54 -7.50 9.93
C TYR A 197 -7.39 -8.96 9.44
N LEU A 198 -6.50 -9.21 8.48
CA LEU A 198 -6.21 -10.56 8.00
C LEU A 198 -5.52 -11.40 9.08
N LEU A 199 -4.55 -10.82 9.77
CA LEU A 199 -3.73 -11.45 10.81
C LEU A 199 -4.50 -11.71 12.11
N GLN A 200 -5.58 -10.98 12.37
CA GLN A 200 -6.48 -11.24 13.51
C GLN A 200 -6.93 -12.70 13.54
N ASN A 201 -6.54 -13.42 14.59
CA ASN A 201 -6.88 -14.82 14.81
C ASN A 201 -7.48 -15.03 16.21
N LYS A 202 -8.16 -16.16 16.43
CA LYS A 202 -8.78 -16.50 17.73
C LYS A 202 -7.80 -17.13 18.73
N PHE A 203 -6.57 -17.43 18.30
CA PHE A 203 -5.56 -18.08 19.13
C PHE A 203 -4.92 -17.14 20.17
N PHE A 204 -4.66 -15.88 19.78
CA PHE A 204 -4.09 -14.88 20.68
C PHE A 204 -5.12 -13.80 20.94
N THR A 205 -5.66 -13.80 22.16
CA THR A 205 -6.74 -12.89 22.55
C THR A 205 -6.41 -12.09 23.80
N ILE A 206 -6.86 -10.83 23.80
CA ILE A 206 -6.80 -9.95 24.97
C ILE A 206 -8.11 -10.08 25.74
N ARG A 207 -8.01 -10.09 27.08
CA ARG A 207 -9.16 -10.22 27.99
C ARG A 207 -10.00 -8.93 28.09
N ARG A 208 -9.41 -7.78 27.76
CA ARG A 208 -9.99 -6.44 27.89
C ARG A 208 -9.85 -5.67 26.58
N TYR A 209 -10.83 -4.85 26.26
CA TYR A 209 -10.73 -3.86 25.19
C TYR A 209 -9.66 -2.82 25.56
N VAL A 210 -8.60 -2.75 24.75
CA VAL A 210 -7.48 -1.80 24.91
C VAL A 210 -7.46 -0.72 23.83
N ASP A 211 -8.54 -0.62 23.03
CA ASP A 211 -8.60 0.26 21.87
C ASP A 211 -8.38 1.73 22.23
N ARG A 212 -8.93 2.17 23.37
CA ARG A 212 -8.78 3.55 23.86
C ARG A 212 -7.32 3.83 24.27
N GLU A 213 -6.72 2.90 24.99
CA GLU A 213 -5.34 2.98 25.47
C GLU A 213 -4.36 2.97 24.27
N LEU A 214 -4.62 2.14 23.25
CA LEU A 214 -3.87 2.12 22.00
C LEU A 214 -4.01 3.43 21.22
N LEU A 215 -5.24 3.96 21.10
CA LEU A 215 -5.47 5.24 20.42
C LEU A 215 -4.73 6.40 21.10
N ILE A 216 -4.82 6.49 22.43
CA ILE A 216 -4.09 7.52 23.19
C ILE A 216 -2.57 7.35 22.98
N SER A 217 -2.07 6.11 23.03
CA SER A 217 -0.65 5.82 22.82
C SER A 217 -0.17 6.24 21.43
N ILE A 218 -0.96 5.97 20.39
CA ILE A 218 -0.66 6.39 19.01
C ILE A 218 -0.62 7.92 18.92
N VAL A 219 -1.61 8.62 19.47
CA VAL A 219 -1.66 10.09 19.44
C VAL A 219 -0.43 10.69 20.13
N VAL A 220 -0.07 10.19 21.31
CA VAL A 220 1.13 10.64 22.03
C VAL A 220 2.39 10.38 21.22
N LEU A 221 2.54 9.20 20.63
CA LEU A 221 3.70 8.87 19.79
C LEU A 221 3.80 9.75 18.55
N GLN A 222 2.67 10.10 17.92
CA GLN A 222 2.67 11.02 16.79
C GLN A 222 3.16 12.40 17.21
N VAL A 223 2.73 12.92 18.37
CA VAL A 223 3.21 14.21 18.90
C VAL A 223 4.71 14.15 19.21
N LEU A 224 5.20 13.07 19.84
CA LEU A 224 6.63 12.88 20.12
C LEU A 224 7.46 12.80 18.83
N THR A 225 6.94 12.11 17.83
CA THR A 225 7.56 11.97 16.51
C THR A 225 7.63 13.32 15.79
N LEU A 226 6.55 14.11 15.82
CA LEU A 226 6.54 15.48 15.29
C LEU A 226 7.57 16.37 15.99
N GLY A 227 7.67 16.30 17.33
CA GLY A 227 8.70 17.03 18.08
C GLY A 227 10.13 16.64 17.67
N LYS A 228 10.37 15.33 17.44
CA LYS A 228 11.66 14.82 16.94
C LYS A 228 11.97 15.31 15.52
N ILE A 229 10.97 15.31 14.63
CA ILE A 229 11.13 15.82 13.26
C ILE A 229 11.50 17.31 13.28
N LEU A 230 10.74 18.12 14.04
CA LEU A 230 10.98 19.56 14.14
C LEU A 230 12.38 19.86 14.68
N THR A 231 12.82 19.15 15.71
CA THR A 231 14.19 19.31 16.25
C THR A 231 15.27 18.85 15.28
N ALA A 232 15.02 17.84 14.45
CA ALA A 232 15.97 17.38 13.44
C ALA A 232 16.03 18.25 12.16
N THR A 233 15.02 19.11 11.91
CA THR A 233 14.96 19.96 10.70
C THR A 233 15.30 21.44 10.98
N ILE A 234 15.28 21.86 12.25
CA ILE A 234 15.56 23.26 12.65
C ILE A 234 17.06 23.49 12.96
N PHE A 235 17.87 22.44 13.00
CA PHE A 235 19.33 22.49 13.10
C PHE A 235 19.97 21.85 11.87
#